data_AF-A0A9J6QWN9-F1
#
_entry.id   AF-A0A9J6QWN9-F1
#
_cell.length_a   1.000
_cell.length_b   1.000
_cell.length_c   1.000
_cell.angle_alpha   90.00
_cell.angle_beta   90.00
_cell.angle_gamma   90.00
#
_symmetry.space_group_name_H-M   'P 1'
#
loop_
_entity.id
_entity.type
_entity.pdbx_description
1 polymer ?
#
loop_
_entity_poly.entity_id
_entity_poly.type
_entity_poly.pdbx_seq_one_letter_code
_entity_poly.pdbx_strand_id
1 'polypeptide(L)'
;MASKFKATATKKKPSLLKPVSDTERNGPAYSAPAPYLSQYTNQLNSLQDAVLNYGGFNYDFNTDPKYQAYAKEYGRLGNLARQNTLGDAAVNTGGYASSYATTAANEAQNDYNRQLTAMIPQLEETAYGRWLDQYNMNLSNYGLVKDADDTAYGKYRDTVGDKQWQYGMDWDKYTYNKSYNYQKQRDSVSDTQWKKQFNWQKTTDNRNYKLQKRSLK
;
A
#
# COMPACT_ATOMS: atom_id res chain seq x y z
N MET A 1 -6.23 90.90 34.67
CA MET A 1 -5.17 90.13 33.98
C MET A 1 -4.74 88.98 34.86
N ALA A 2 -5.00 87.73 34.47
CA ALA A 2 -4.16 86.55 34.74
C ALA A 2 -4.77 85.36 33.99
N SER A 3 -4.02 84.84 33.03
CA SER A 3 -4.46 83.90 32.01
C SER A 3 -4.56 82.47 32.56
N LYS A 4 -5.59 81.76 32.09
CA LYS A 4 -5.88 80.34 32.38
C LYS A 4 -4.89 79.44 31.64
N PHE A 5 -4.21 78.54 32.34
CA PHE A 5 -3.59 77.36 31.71
C PHE A 5 -4.29 76.10 32.21
N LYS A 6 -5.26 75.60 31.42
CA LYS A 6 -5.80 74.25 31.56
C LYS A 6 -4.83 73.29 30.85
N ALA A 7 -4.07 72.52 31.60
CA ALA A 7 -3.29 71.41 31.05
C ALA A 7 -4.19 70.19 30.86
N THR A 8 -4.67 69.98 29.64
CA THR A 8 -5.31 68.72 29.22
C THR A 8 -4.27 67.63 29.10
N ALA A 9 -4.18 66.75 30.12
CA ALA A 9 -3.38 65.54 30.06
C ALA A 9 -4.15 64.43 29.34
N THR A 10 -4.04 64.37 28.02
CA THR A 10 -4.46 63.20 27.23
C THR A 10 -3.58 62.00 27.61
N LYS A 11 -4.04 61.14 28.53
CA LYS A 11 -3.48 59.81 28.75
C LYS A 11 -3.79 58.94 27.52
N LYS A 12 -2.98 59.05 26.47
CA LYS A 12 -2.96 58.04 25.39
C LYS A 12 -2.48 56.73 26.04
N LYS A 13 -3.40 55.79 26.29
CA LYS A 13 -3.08 54.39 26.58
C LYS A 13 -2.08 53.93 25.50
N PRO A 14 -0.91 53.37 25.84
CA PRO A 14 -0.05 52.78 24.83
C PRO A 14 -0.85 51.66 24.14
N SER A 15 -1.27 51.87 22.90
CA SER A 15 -1.88 50.85 22.07
C SER A 15 -0.77 49.92 21.58
N LEU A 16 -0.39 48.96 22.41
CA LEU A 16 0.38 47.81 21.99
C LEU A 16 -0.60 46.65 22.02
N LEU A 17 -1.11 46.25 20.85
CA LEU A 17 -1.50 44.89 20.47
C LEU A 17 -2.31 44.99 19.17
N LYS A 18 -1.73 44.47 18.08
CA LYS A 18 -2.57 43.88 17.04
C LYS A 18 -3.22 42.63 17.67
N PRO A 19 -4.48 42.30 17.34
CA PRO A 19 -5.09 41.06 17.83
C PRO A 19 -4.21 39.88 17.44
N VAL A 20 -3.81 39.11 18.46
CA VAL A 20 -3.07 37.85 18.33
C VAL A 20 -4.02 36.86 17.65
N SER A 21 -3.60 36.26 16.55
CA SER A 21 -4.40 35.28 15.81
C SER A 21 -4.69 34.04 16.66
N ASP A 22 -5.80 33.33 16.42
CA ASP A 22 -6.18 32.16 17.23
C ASP A 22 -5.12 31.04 17.20
N THR A 23 -4.34 30.96 16.11
CA THR A 23 -3.18 30.05 15.96
C THR A 23 -2.06 30.38 16.95
N GLU A 24 -1.86 31.65 17.28
CA GLU A 24 -0.89 32.10 18.28
C GLU A 24 -1.37 31.84 19.72
N ARG A 25 -2.66 31.54 19.93
CA ARG A 25 -3.25 31.29 21.25
C ARG A 25 -3.21 29.80 21.64
N ASN A 26 -3.50 28.90 20.69
CA ASN A 26 -3.74 27.48 20.98
C ASN A 26 -2.68 26.52 20.42
N GLY A 27 -1.64 27.02 19.75
CA GLY A 27 -0.60 26.18 19.12
C GLY A 27 -1.09 25.47 17.85
N PRO A 28 -0.20 24.76 17.14
CA PRO A 28 -0.58 24.03 15.94
C PRO A 28 -1.46 22.81 16.29
N ALA A 29 -2.41 22.49 15.41
CA ALA A 29 -3.31 21.34 15.56
C ALA A 29 -2.76 20.11 14.82
N TYR A 30 -2.90 18.92 15.42
CA TYR A 30 -2.55 17.67 14.75
C TYR A 30 -3.70 17.18 13.88
N SER A 31 -3.42 16.87 12.61
CA SER A 31 -4.35 16.19 11.73
C SER A 31 -3.78 14.81 11.37
N ALA A 32 -4.32 13.78 12.02
CA ALA A 32 -3.97 12.40 11.68
C ALA A 32 -4.32 12.10 10.21
N PRO A 33 -3.51 11.30 9.49
CA PRO A 33 -3.94 10.71 8.23
C PRO A 33 -5.21 9.87 8.41
N ALA A 34 -5.99 9.75 7.32
CA ALA A 34 -7.08 8.78 7.28
C ALA A 34 -6.53 7.35 7.47
N PRO A 35 -7.31 6.41 8.00
CA PRO A 35 -6.89 5.02 8.13
C PRO A 35 -6.41 4.42 6.80
N TYR A 36 -5.45 3.50 6.87
CA TYR A 36 -5.02 2.77 5.69
C TYR A 36 -6.18 1.92 5.13
N LEU A 37 -6.43 2.08 3.83
CA LEU A 37 -7.35 1.25 3.07
C LEU A 37 -6.57 0.64 1.92
N SER A 38 -6.40 -0.68 1.95
CA SER A 38 -5.72 -1.40 0.89
C SER A 38 -6.56 -1.37 -0.39
N GLN A 39 -5.95 -0.94 -1.48
CA GLN A 39 -6.55 -1.06 -2.82
C GLN A 39 -6.54 -2.52 -3.33
N TYR A 40 -5.78 -3.40 -2.66
CA TYR A 40 -5.58 -4.78 -3.05
C TYR A 40 -6.47 -5.76 -2.28
N THR A 41 -7.25 -5.32 -1.28
CA THR A 41 -8.06 -6.21 -0.41
C THR A 41 -8.89 -7.22 -1.21
N ASN A 42 -9.63 -6.76 -2.22
CA ASN A 42 -10.47 -7.66 -3.01
C ASN A 42 -9.65 -8.69 -3.79
N GLN A 43 -8.52 -8.28 -4.35
CA GLN A 43 -7.63 -9.15 -5.11
C GLN A 43 -6.90 -10.14 -4.20
N LEU A 44 -6.45 -9.70 -3.03
CA LEU A 44 -5.86 -10.55 -2.00
C LEU A 44 -6.84 -11.63 -1.54
N ASN A 45 -8.08 -11.25 -1.23
CA ASN A 45 -9.11 -12.20 -0.82
C ASN A 45 -9.41 -13.21 -1.93
N SER A 46 -9.56 -12.75 -3.17
CA SER A 46 -9.82 -13.63 -4.31
C SER A 46 -8.68 -14.60 -4.58
N LEU A 47 -7.42 -14.16 -4.50
CA LEU A 47 -6.25 -15.02 -4.71
C LEU A 47 -6.02 -15.96 -3.53
N GLN A 48 -6.25 -15.49 -2.30
CA GLN A 48 -6.22 -16.32 -1.11
C GLN A 48 -7.26 -17.45 -1.22
N ASP A 49 -8.49 -17.13 -1.60
CA ASP A 49 -9.52 -18.14 -1.85
C ASP A 49 -9.15 -19.09 -2.98
N ALA A 50 -8.57 -18.58 -4.07
CA ALA A 50 -8.11 -19.41 -5.19
C ALA A 50 -6.96 -20.37 -4.82
N VAL A 51 -6.18 -20.07 -3.77
CA VAL A 51 -5.14 -20.95 -3.24
C VAL A 51 -5.71 -21.91 -2.19
N LEU A 52 -6.45 -21.39 -1.22
CA LEU A 52 -7.00 -22.17 -0.10
C LEU A 52 -8.10 -23.14 -0.54
N ASN A 53 -8.91 -22.74 -1.52
CA ASN A 53 -10.03 -23.50 -2.04
C ASN A 53 -9.77 -24.00 -3.49
N TYR A 54 -8.51 -24.16 -3.88
CA TYR A 54 -8.15 -24.62 -5.24
C TYR A 54 -8.72 -26.00 -5.59
N GLY A 55 -8.99 -26.82 -4.57
CA GLY A 55 -9.47 -28.19 -4.72
C GLY A 55 -8.33 -29.17 -4.98
N GLY A 56 -8.57 -30.44 -4.65
CA GLY A 56 -7.63 -31.52 -4.94
C GLY A 56 -7.53 -31.81 -6.43
N PHE A 57 -6.42 -32.41 -6.83
CA PHE A 57 -6.29 -32.94 -8.19
C PHE A 57 -7.32 -34.05 -8.45
N ASN A 58 -7.99 -33.98 -9.60
CA ASN A 58 -8.92 -34.99 -10.07
C ASN A 58 -8.79 -35.12 -11.59
N TYR A 59 -8.66 -36.34 -12.09
CA TYR A 59 -8.49 -36.63 -13.51
C TYR A 59 -9.49 -37.69 -13.96
N ASP A 60 -10.26 -37.37 -15.01
CA ASP A 60 -11.16 -38.30 -15.69
C ASP A 60 -10.83 -38.32 -17.18
N PHE A 61 -10.22 -39.41 -17.63
CA PHE A 61 -9.82 -39.61 -19.02
C PHE A 61 -11.01 -39.55 -19.98
N ASN A 62 -12.23 -39.90 -19.56
CA ASN A 62 -13.41 -39.84 -20.43
C ASN A 62 -13.79 -38.40 -20.77
N THR A 63 -13.43 -37.45 -19.90
CA THR A 63 -13.68 -36.02 -20.10
C THR A 63 -12.48 -35.26 -20.68
N ASP A 64 -11.29 -35.87 -20.72
CA ASP A 64 -10.09 -35.22 -21.29
C ASP A 64 -10.21 -35.11 -22.82
N PRO A 65 -10.25 -33.88 -23.38
CA PRO A 65 -10.30 -33.68 -24.83
C PRO A 65 -9.13 -34.32 -25.60
N LYS A 66 -7.95 -34.41 -24.99
CA LYS A 66 -6.78 -35.07 -25.61
C LYS A 66 -6.99 -36.58 -25.70
N TYR A 67 -7.51 -37.19 -24.62
CA TYR A 67 -7.84 -38.62 -24.66
C TYR A 67 -8.92 -38.90 -25.69
N GLN A 68 -9.99 -38.10 -25.75
CA GLN A 68 -11.05 -38.24 -26.75
C GLN A 68 -10.52 -38.14 -28.20
N ALA A 69 -9.60 -37.21 -28.45
CA ALA A 69 -8.95 -37.08 -29.75
C ALA A 69 -8.12 -38.33 -30.09
N TYR A 70 -7.34 -38.85 -29.14
CA TYR A 70 -6.59 -40.10 -29.34
C TYR A 70 -7.52 -41.31 -29.52
N ALA A 71 -8.59 -41.42 -28.73
CA ALA A 71 -9.54 -42.51 -28.84
C ALA A 71 -10.19 -42.58 -30.22
N LYS A 72 -10.54 -41.43 -30.80
CA LYS A 72 -11.07 -41.35 -32.17
C LYS A 72 -10.05 -41.84 -33.20
N GLU A 73 -8.80 -41.42 -33.08
CA GLU A 73 -7.75 -41.79 -34.04
C GLU A 73 -7.34 -43.26 -33.91
N TYR A 74 -7.11 -43.74 -32.68
CA TYR A 74 -6.81 -45.14 -32.41
C TYR A 74 -7.98 -46.06 -32.79
N GLY A 75 -9.22 -45.63 -32.61
CA GLY A 75 -10.39 -46.36 -33.11
C GLY A 75 -10.41 -46.48 -34.64
N ARG A 76 -10.04 -45.40 -35.36
CA ARG A 76 -9.90 -45.42 -36.83
C ARG A 76 -8.78 -46.37 -37.27
N LEU A 77 -7.62 -46.29 -36.62
CA LEU A 77 -6.45 -47.13 -36.92
C LEU A 77 -6.72 -48.61 -36.62
N GLY A 78 -7.33 -48.92 -35.47
CA GLY A 78 -7.72 -50.28 -35.12
C GLY A 78 -8.74 -50.88 -36.07
N ASN A 79 -9.73 -50.08 -36.51
CA ASN A 79 -10.68 -50.51 -37.54
C ASN A 79 -10.01 -50.77 -38.90
N LEU A 80 -9.05 -49.93 -39.28
CA LEU A 80 -8.27 -50.11 -40.51
C LEU A 80 -7.39 -51.36 -40.41
N ALA A 81 -6.70 -51.57 -39.30
CA ALA A 81 -5.87 -52.76 -39.05
C ALA A 81 -6.72 -54.04 -39.12
N ARG A 82 -7.90 -54.04 -38.50
CA ARG A 82 -8.86 -55.15 -38.61
C ARG A 82 -9.26 -55.42 -40.05
N GLN A 83 -9.60 -54.38 -40.82
CA GLN A 83 -9.98 -54.53 -42.24
C GLN A 83 -8.84 -55.09 -43.08
N ASN A 84 -7.60 -54.62 -42.86
CA ASN A 84 -6.42 -55.11 -43.55
C ASN A 84 -6.17 -56.59 -43.22
N THR A 85 -6.20 -56.98 -41.95
CA THR A 85 -6.01 -58.39 -41.55
C THR A 85 -7.08 -59.31 -42.13
N LEU A 86 -8.35 -58.86 -42.18
CA LEU A 86 -9.43 -59.62 -42.85
C LEU A 86 -9.19 -59.71 -44.37
N GLY A 87 -8.77 -58.62 -45.00
CA GLY A 87 -8.45 -58.57 -46.43
C GLY A 87 -7.30 -59.51 -46.79
N ASP A 88 -6.20 -59.44 -46.04
CA ASP A 88 -5.03 -60.29 -46.21
C ASP A 88 -5.38 -61.77 -46.04
N ALA A 89 -6.19 -62.09 -45.02
CA ALA A 89 -6.66 -63.46 -44.82
C ALA A 89 -7.55 -63.94 -45.97
N ALA A 90 -8.48 -63.11 -46.46
CA ALA A 90 -9.35 -63.45 -47.57
C ALA A 90 -8.57 -63.67 -48.88
N VAL A 91 -7.53 -62.89 -49.15
CA VAL A 91 -6.62 -63.12 -50.29
C VAL A 91 -5.93 -64.48 -50.17
N ASN A 92 -5.45 -64.84 -48.98
CA ASN A 92 -4.73 -66.09 -48.74
C ASN A 92 -5.63 -67.34 -48.73
N THR A 93 -6.92 -67.21 -48.43
CA THR A 93 -7.87 -68.34 -48.34
C THR A 93 -8.81 -68.46 -49.55
N GLY A 94 -8.65 -67.63 -50.59
CA GLY A 94 -9.51 -67.66 -51.77
C GLY A 94 -10.91 -67.10 -51.53
N GLY A 95 -11.04 -66.10 -50.64
CA GLY A 95 -12.29 -65.39 -50.36
C GLY A 95 -13.06 -65.84 -49.12
N TYR A 96 -12.57 -66.86 -48.40
CA TYR A 96 -13.22 -67.34 -47.18
C TYR A 96 -12.63 -66.71 -45.92
N ALA A 97 -13.40 -65.79 -45.30
CA ALA A 97 -13.09 -65.31 -43.96
C ALA A 97 -13.22 -66.46 -42.95
N SER A 98 -12.10 -66.98 -42.47
CA SER A 98 -12.08 -68.04 -41.47
C SER A 98 -12.28 -67.48 -40.06
N SER A 99 -12.66 -68.34 -39.11
CA SER A 99 -12.67 -67.99 -37.68
C SER A 99 -11.30 -67.49 -37.23
N TYR A 100 -10.22 -68.06 -37.76
CA TYR A 100 -8.84 -67.59 -37.55
C TYR A 100 -8.63 -66.16 -38.05
N ALA A 101 -9.08 -65.83 -39.26
CA ALA A 101 -8.99 -64.47 -39.81
C ALA A 101 -9.71 -63.44 -38.93
N THR A 102 -10.89 -63.81 -38.43
CA THR A 102 -11.69 -62.96 -37.53
C THR A 102 -10.98 -62.74 -36.19
N THR A 103 -10.41 -63.80 -35.61
CA THR A 103 -9.63 -63.72 -34.37
C THR A 103 -8.40 -62.83 -34.55
N ALA A 104 -7.62 -63.04 -35.61
CA ALA A 104 -6.42 -62.24 -35.90
C ALA A 104 -6.75 -60.76 -36.12
N ALA A 105 -7.85 -60.47 -36.83
CA ALA A 105 -8.29 -59.11 -37.08
C ALA A 105 -8.78 -58.39 -35.81
N ASN A 106 -9.49 -59.11 -34.93
CA ASN A 106 -9.88 -58.57 -33.62
C ASN A 106 -8.65 -58.34 -32.72
N GLU A 107 -7.65 -59.21 -32.78
CA GLU A 107 -6.39 -59.01 -32.04
C GLU A 107 -5.64 -57.76 -32.55
N ALA A 108 -5.58 -57.56 -33.87
CA ALA A 108 -5.01 -56.35 -34.46
C ALA A 108 -5.73 -55.07 -33.99
N GLN A 109 -7.07 -55.08 -33.89
CA GLN A 109 -7.83 -53.97 -33.32
C GLN A 109 -7.55 -53.76 -31.82
N ASN A 110 -7.50 -54.85 -31.05
CA ASN A 110 -7.26 -54.80 -29.61
C ASN A 110 -5.88 -54.23 -29.28
N ASP A 111 -4.89 -54.42 -30.14
CA ASP A 111 -3.57 -53.83 -29.94
C ASP A 111 -3.60 -52.30 -29.89
N TYR A 112 -4.34 -51.66 -30.80
CA TYR A 112 -4.54 -50.21 -30.76
C TYR A 112 -5.29 -49.75 -29.50
N ASN A 113 -6.25 -50.54 -29.00
CA ASN A 113 -6.93 -50.23 -27.74
C ASN A 113 -5.98 -50.32 -26.53
N ARG A 114 -5.04 -51.28 -26.53
CA ARG A 114 -3.99 -51.38 -25.50
C ARG A 114 -3.05 -50.18 -25.55
N GLN A 115 -2.62 -49.78 -26.74
CA GLN A 115 -1.76 -48.61 -26.92
C GLN A 115 -2.44 -47.32 -26.43
N LEU A 116 -3.73 -47.12 -26.74
CA LEU A 116 -4.49 -45.98 -26.23
C LEU A 116 -4.60 -45.99 -24.70
N THR A 117 -4.89 -47.15 -24.11
CA THR A 117 -5.00 -47.30 -22.65
C THR A 117 -3.65 -47.03 -21.96
N ALA A 118 -2.55 -47.42 -22.60
CA ALA A 118 -1.19 -47.18 -22.09
C ALA A 118 -0.81 -45.68 -22.05
N MET A 119 -1.52 -44.80 -22.76
CA MET A 119 -1.31 -43.35 -22.71
C MET A 119 -2.04 -42.67 -21.54
N ILE A 120 -3.01 -43.33 -20.91
CA ILE A 120 -3.81 -42.75 -19.82
C ILE A 120 -2.92 -42.23 -18.68
N PRO A 121 -1.92 -42.98 -18.17
CA PRO A 121 -1.05 -42.48 -17.11
C PRO A 121 -0.25 -41.23 -17.52
N GLN A 122 0.20 -41.14 -18.77
CA GLN A 122 0.95 -39.99 -19.28
C GLN A 122 0.06 -38.73 -19.39
N LEU A 123 -1.19 -38.90 -19.81
CA LEU A 123 -2.16 -37.81 -19.87
C LEU A 123 -2.52 -37.31 -18.47
N GLU A 124 -2.70 -38.23 -17.52
CA GLU A 124 -2.91 -37.92 -16.11
C GLU A 124 -1.74 -37.12 -15.53
N GLU A 125 -0.50 -37.57 -15.75
CA GLU A 125 0.71 -36.86 -15.31
C GLU A 125 0.79 -35.45 -15.91
N THR A 126 0.46 -35.31 -17.21
CA THR A 126 0.42 -33.99 -17.86
C THR A 126 -0.69 -33.10 -17.27
N ALA A 127 -1.86 -33.67 -16.96
CA ALA A 127 -2.95 -32.95 -16.32
C ALA A 127 -2.57 -32.52 -14.89
N TYR A 128 -1.89 -33.38 -14.14
CA TYR A 128 -1.36 -33.07 -12.82
C TYR A 128 -0.34 -31.93 -12.87
N GLY A 129 0.60 -31.97 -13.83
CA GLY A 129 1.55 -30.88 -14.05
C GLY A 129 0.85 -29.54 -14.28
N ARG A 130 -0.15 -29.49 -15.17
CA ARG A 130 -0.95 -28.27 -15.41
C ARG A 130 -1.69 -27.80 -14.16
N TRP A 131 -2.29 -28.73 -13.39
CA TRP A 131 -2.99 -28.41 -12.15
C TRP A 131 -2.03 -27.79 -11.11
N LEU A 132 -0.85 -28.38 -10.95
CA LEU A 132 0.19 -27.92 -10.02
C LEU A 132 0.77 -26.56 -10.45
N ASP A 133 1.04 -26.38 -11.75
CA ASP A 133 1.53 -25.11 -12.30
C ASP A 133 0.55 -23.98 -12.03
N GLN A 134 -0.74 -24.21 -12.25
CA GLN A 134 -1.78 -23.22 -11.99
C GLN A 134 -1.94 -22.93 -10.49
N TYR A 135 -1.83 -23.94 -9.61
CA TYR A 135 -1.79 -23.72 -8.16
C TYR A 135 -0.59 -22.83 -7.76
N ASN A 136 0.61 -23.16 -8.26
CA ASN A 136 1.82 -22.39 -8.00
C ASN A 136 1.73 -20.97 -8.55
N MET A 137 1.10 -20.77 -9.70
CA MET A 137 0.86 -19.44 -10.26
C MET A 137 -0.09 -18.62 -9.38
N ASN A 138 -1.18 -19.22 -8.88
CA ASN A 138 -2.08 -18.55 -7.93
C ASN A 138 -1.34 -18.15 -6.64
N LEU A 139 -0.50 -19.04 -6.11
CA LEU A 139 0.32 -18.77 -4.93
C LEU A 139 1.34 -17.65 -5.17
N SER A 140 2.01 -17.66 -6.32
CA SER A 140 2.96 -16.62 -6.73
C SER A 140 2.27 -15.26 -6.88
N ASN A 141 1.12 -15.23 -7.56
CA ASN A 141 0.30 -14.03 -7.71
C ASN A 141 -0.17 -13.48 -6.37
N TYR A 142 -0.61 -14.35 -5.45
CA TYR A 142 -0.97 -13.96 -4.09
C TYR A 142 0.22 -13.27 -3.38
N GLY A 143 1.41 -13.87 -3.46
CA GLY A 143 2.64 -13.28 -2.91
C GLY A 143 2.95 -11.90 -3.48
N LEU A 144 2.91 -11.76 -4.81
CA LEU A 144 3.19 -10.47 -5.48
C LEU A 144 2.21 -9.37 -5.07
N VAL A 145 0.91 -9.68 -4.98
CA VAL A 145 -0.10 -8.69 -4.56
C VAL A 145 0.05 -8.36 -3.08
N LYS A 146 0.41 -9.34 -2.25
CA LYS A 146 0.67 -9.12 -0.82
C LYS A 146 1.89 -8.21 -0.62
N ASP A 147 2.98 -8.42 -1.35
CA ASP A 147 4.17 -7.57 -1.27
C ASP A 147 3.88 -6.14 -1.73
N ALA A 148 3.03 -5.98 -2.75
CA ALA A 148 2.56 -4.67 -3.18
C ALA A 148 1.72 -3.97 -2.10
N ASP A 149 0.86 -4.71 -1.39
CA ASP A 149 0.08 -4.18 -0.28
C ASP A 149 0.94 -3.81 0.93
N ASP A 150 1.89 -4.67 1.30
CA ASP A 150 2.86 -4.39 2.38
C ASP A 150 3.68 -3.13 2.06
N THR A 151 4.09 -2.96 0.80
CA THR A 151 4.79 -1.76 0.32
C THR A 151 3.90 -0.52 0.44
N ALA A 152 2.64 -0.62 0.06
CA ALA A 152 1.68 0.48 0.18
C ALA A 152 1.40 0.85 1.65
N TYR A 153 1.28 -0.14 2.52
CA TYR A 153 1.17 0.06 3.96
C TYR A 153 2.42 0.70 4.57
N GLY A 154 3.62 0.29 4.11
CA GLY A 154 4.88 0.93 4.48
C GLY A 154 4.90 2.43 4.16
N LYS A 155 4.54 2.80 2.92
CA LYS A 155 4.43 4.22 2.52
C LYS A 155 3.39 4.99 3.34
N TYR A 156 2.28 4.36 3.69
CA TYR A 156 1.29 4.94 4.59
C TYR A 156 1.88 5.21 5.98
N ARG A 157 2.62 4.25 6.55
CA ARG A 157 3.32 4.39 7.84
C ARG A 157 4.35 5.51 7.80
N ASP A 158 5.11 5.63 6.72
CA ASP A 158 6.05 6.74 6.51
C ASP A 158 5.31 8.09 6.50
N THR A 159 4.20 8.17 5.76
CA THR A 159 3.35 9.38 5.72
C THR A 159 2.82 9.76 7.11
N VAL A 160 2.42 8.77 7.92
CA VAL A 160 2.00 9.01 9.31
C VAL A 160 3.17 9.55 10.13
N GLY A 161 4.35 8.94 10.01
CA GLY A 161 5.57 9.38 10.67
C GLY A 161 5.96 10.81 10.30
N ASP A 162 5.96 11.14 9.02
CA ASP A 162 6.28 12.46 8.50
C ASP A 162 5.33 13.54 9.03
N LYS A 163 4.01 13.25 9.08
CA LYS A 163 3.05 14.19 9.69
C LYS A 163 3.25 14.38 11.18
N GLN A 164 3.61 13.32 11.91
CA GLN A 164 3.93 13.41 13.34
C GLN A 164 5.20 14.24 13.57
N TRP A 165 6.23 14.03 12.75
CA TRP A 165 7.47 14.77 12.82
C TRP A 165 7.27 16.25 12.49
N GLN A 166 6.54 16.56 11.41
CA GLN A 166 6.18 17.94 11.06
C GLN A 166 5.39 18.62 12.17
N TYR A 167 4.42 17.93 12.76
CA TYR A 167 3.66 18.45 13.89
C TYR A 167 4.55 18.78 15.10
N GLY A 168 5.54 17.92 15.40
CA GLY A 168 6.55 18.19 16.43
C GLY A 168 7.35 19.47 16.12
N MET A 169 7.85 19.60 14.89
CA MET A 169 8.58 20.80 14.47
C MET A 169 7.74 22.08 14.56
N ASP A 170 6.46 22.00 14.18
CA ASP A 170 5.55 23.14 14.26
C ASP A 170 5.34 23.57 15.71
N TRP A 171 5.26 22.61 16.65
CA TRP A 171 5.19 22.88 18.08
C TRP A 171 6.46 23.49 18.65
N ASP A 172 7.63 22.98 18.26
CA ASP A 172 8.93 23.54 18.66
C ASP A 172 9.05 24.98 18.19
N LYS A 173 8.69 25.24 16.93
CA LYS A 173 8.66 26.59 16.35
C LYS A 173 7.67 27.50 17.06
N TYR A 174 6.45 27.03 17.35
CA TYR A 174 5.45 27.78 18.10
C TYR A 174 5.97 28.17 19.48
N THR A 175 6.54 27.21 20.21
CA THR A 175 7.06 27.41 21.57
C THR A 175 8.24 28.37 21.57
N TYR A 176 9.18 28.19 20.64
CA TYR A 176 10.32 29.09 20.44
C TYR A 176 9.85 30.52 20.18
N ASN A 177 8.96 30.73 19.21
CA ASN A 177 8.45 32.06 18.86
C ASN A 177 7.70 32.71 20.02
N LYS A 178 6.90 31.94 20.76
CA LYS A 178 6.18 32.43 21.94
C LYS A 178 7.14 32.90 23.03
N SER A 179 8.17 32.11 23.33
CA SER A 179 9.21 32.45 24.32
C SER A 179 10.02 33.68 23.87
N TYR A 180 10.47 33.70 22.62
CA TYR A 180 11.21 34.82 22.03
C TYR A 180 10.40 36.12 22.08
N ASN A 181 9.13 36.09 21.68
CA ASN A 181 8.24 37.25 21.71
C ASN A 181 7.99 37.74 23.15
N TYR A 182 7.82 36.82 24.10
CA TYR A 182 7.67 37.17 25.52
C TYR A 182 8.93 37.85 26.06
N GLN A 183 10.12 37.31 25.78
CA GLN A 183 11.39 37.91 26.19
C GLN A 183 11.59 39.29 25.58
N LYS A 184 11.34 39.45 24.28
CA LYS A 184 11.39 40.75 23.61
C LYS A 184 10.47 41.79 24.26
N GLN A 185 9.27 41.38 24.68
CA GLN A 185 8.35 42.26 25.41
C GLN A 185 8.89 42.64 26.79
N ARG A 186 9.45 41.68 27.52
CA ARG A 186 10.09 41.90 28.82
C ARG A 186 11.25 42.88 28.72
N ASP A 187 12.11 42.72 27.72
CA ASP A 187 13.26 43.59 27.48
C ASP A 187 12.79 45.01 27.14
N SER A 188 11.78 45.15 26.28
CA SER A 188 11.19 46.46 25.96
C SER A 188 10.62 47.19 27.20
N VAL A 189 9.98 46.45 28.11
CA VAL A 189 9.50 46.99 29.39
C VAL A 189 10.68 47.37 30.28
N SER A 190 11.69 46.51 30.40
CA SER A 190 12.91 46.74 31.18
C SER A 190 13.62 48.03 30.73
N ASP A 191 13.88 48.16 29.42
CA ASP A 191 14.51 49.33 28.81
C ASP A 191 13.71 50.62 29.08
N THR A 192 12.38 50.52 29.04
CA THR A 192 11.50 51.66 29.33
C THR A 192 11.60 52.08 30.79
N GLN A 193 11.65 51.14 31.73
CA GLN A 193 11.81 51.45 33.16
C GLN A 193 13.21 52.00 33.45
N TRP A 194 14.25 51.40 32.86
CA TRP A 194 15.62 51.87 32.98
C TRP A 194 15.75 53.32 32.50
N LYS A 195 15.19 53.67 31.32
CA LYS A 195 15.19 55.05 30.80
C LYS A 195 14.49 56.03 31.74
N LYS A 196 13.34 55.63 32.33
CA LYS A 196 12.63 56.47 33.31
C LYS A 196 13.46 56.71 34.56
N GLN A 197 14.06 55.66 35.12
CA GLN A 197 14.90 55.75 36.32
C GLN A 197 16.13 56.61 36.09
N PHE A 198 16.82 56.40 34.96
CA PHE A 198 17.99 57.18 34.56
C PHE A 198 17.65 58.68 34.42
N ASN A 199 16.55 59.00 33.73
CA ASN A 199 16.11 60.39 33.58
C ASN A 199 15.72 61.04 34.92
N TRP A 200 15.10 60.26 35.82
CA TRP A 200 14.75 60.73 37.16
C TRP A 200 16.01 61.04 37.98
N GLN A 201 16.99 60.12 38.01
CA GLN A 201 18.29 60.34 38.68
C GLN A 201 18.98 61.60 38.15
N LYS A 202 19.11 61.74 36.83
CA LYS A 202 19.69 62.93 36.19
C LYS A 202 19.01 64.23 36.63
N THR A 203 17.68 64.21 36.76
CA THR A 203 16.91 65.37 37.20
C THR A 203 17.16 65.71 38.66
N THR A 204 17.23 64.69 39.52
CA THR A 204 17.51 64.82 40.95
C THR A 204 18.92 65.33 41.20
N ASP A 205 19.93 64.76 40.54
CA ASP A 205 21.33 65.17 40.68
C ASP A 205 21.53 66.62 40.26
N ASN A 206 20.93 67.03 39.14
CA ASN A 206 20.97 68.42 38.69
C ASN A 206 20.29 69.38 39.69
N ARG A 207 19.20 68.95 40.33
CA ARG A 207 18.54 69.74 41.38
C ARG A 207 19.44 69.87 42.60
N ASN A 208 20.03 68.77 43.07
CA ASN A 208 20.93 68.75 44.22
C ASN A 208 22.17 69.61 43.99
N TYR A 209 22.79 69.52 42.82
CA TYR A 209 23.91 70.37 42.41
C TYR A 209 23.56 71.86 42.47
N LYS A 210 22.38 72.24 41.95
CA LYS A 210 21.90 73.64 42.01
C LYS A 210 21.65 74.12 43.44
N LEU A 211 21.15 73.25 44.31
CA LEU A 211 20.92 73.58 45.72
C LEU A 211 22.25 73.80 46.47
N GLN A 212 23.23 72.90 46.31
CA GLN A 212 24.56 73.06 46.91
C GLN A 212 25.26 74.33 46.44
N LYS A 213 25.16 74.66 45.15
CA LYS A 213 25.75 75.90 44.61
C LYS A 213 25.11 77.17 45.19
N ARG A 214 23.83 77.10 45.61
CA ARG A 214 23.13 78.21 46.27
C ARG A 214 23.48 78.34 47.75
N SER A 215 23.80 77.24 48.44
CA SER A 215 24.19 77.27 49.86
C SER A 215 25.63 77.71 50.11
N LEU A 216 26.44 77.86 49.04
CA LEU A 216 27.84 78.30 49.09
C LEU A 216 28.01 79.80 48.75
N LYS A 217 26.91 80.53 48.62
CA LYS A 217 26.87 81.99 48.45
C LYS A 217 26.12 82.62 49.61
#